data_AF-A0A4R6YGB3-F1
#
_entry.id   AF-A0A4R6YGB3-F1
#
_cell.length_a   1.000
_cell.length_b   1.000
_cell.length_c   1.000
_cell.angle_alpha   90.00
_cell.angle_beta   90.00
_cell.angle_gamma   90.00
#
_symmetry.space_group_name_H-M   'P 1'
#
loop_
_entity.id
_entity.type
_entity.pdbx_description
1 polymer ?
#
loop_
_entity_poly.entity_id
_entity_poly.type
_entity_poly.pdbx_seq_one_letter_code
_entity_poly.pdbx_strand_id
1 'polypeptide(L)'
;SLIKAKMRETGAELAGEMSGHFFFRERWYGFDDGIYAAARLMEILAGDVEGRDPQQIFDSLAKGVSTPELKVEMAEGEHYRYIERFRERVSFEGARITTIDGVRADWPDGWGLVRASNTTPVLVLRFDADSDKALLRIQDVFRKQLLAVDSHLKLPF
;
A
#
# COMPACT_ATOMS: atom_id res chain seq x y z
N SER A 1 17.04 -3.93 1.88
CA SER A 1 15.62 -4.04 1.48
C SER A 1 15.52 -4.01 -0.03
N LEU A 2 14.42 -4.52 -0.58
CA LEU A 2 14.12 -4.46 -2.02
C LEU A 2 14.08 -3.00 -2.52
N ILE A 3 13.59 -2.08 -1.68
CA ILE A 3 13.54 -0.64 -1.96
C ILE A 3 14.93 -0.04 -2.20
N LYS A 4 15.91 -0.28 -1.31
CA LYS A 4 17.28 0.23 -1.49
C LYS A 4 17.93 -0.26 -2.79
N ALA A 5 17.67 -1.52 -3.17
CA ALA A 5 18.15 -2.05 -4.44
C ALA A 5 17.48 -1.34 -5.62
N LYS A 6 16.14 -1.17 -5.57
CA LYS A 6 15.39 -0.49 -6.63
C LYS A 6 15.79 0.98 -6.79
N MET A 7 16.02 1.70 -5.68
CA MET A 7 16.52 3.08 -5.73
C MET A 7 17.86 3.20 -6.46
N ARG A 8 18.79 2.27 -6.22
CA ARG A 8 20.08 2.25 -6.93
C ARG A 8 19.91 1.96 -8.43
N GLU A 9 19.01 1.04 -8.76
CA GLU A 9 18.71 0.67 -10.15
C GLU A 9 18.10 1.84 -10.93
N THR A 10 17.16 2.59 -10.32
CA THR A 10 16.44 3.67 -11.00
C THR A 10 17.08 5.05 -10.82
N GLY A 11 18.09 5.18 -9.96
CA GLY A 11 18.62 6.48 -9.54
C GLY A 11 17.58 7.33 -8.80
N ALA A 12 16.69 6.70 -8.02
CA ALA A 12 15.63 7.44 -7.33
C ALA A 12 16.20 8.31 -6.20
N GLU A 13 15.75 9.57 -6.16
CA GLU A 13 16.14 10.56 -5.16
C GLU A 13 15.43 10.38 -3.80
N LEU A 14 14.26 9.74 -3.81
CA LEU A 14 13.42 9.45 -2.64
C LEU A 14 12.70 8.11 -2.81
N ALA A 15 12.55 7.36 -1.73
CA ALA A 15 11.59 6.26 -1.62
C ALA A 15 10.96 6.22 -0.23
N GLY A 16 9.83 5.51 -0.12
CA GLY A 16 9.13 5.33 1.14
C GLY A 16 8.31 4.04 1.16
N GLU A 17 8.13 3.47 2.35
CA GLU A 17 7.28 2.31 2.60
C GLU A 17 6.19 2.67 3.63
N MET A 18 5.04 2.00 3.56
CA MET A 18 3.93 2.26 4.49
C MET A 18 4.27 1.93 5.96
N SER A 19 5.31 1.14 6.20
CA SER A 19 5.85 0.86 7.53
C SER A 19 6.58 2.05 8.17
N GLY A 20 6.74 3.18 7.46
CA GLY A 20 7.39 4.40 7.96
C GLY A 20 8.88 4.50 7.64
N HIS A 21 9.43 3.59 6.82
CA HIS A 21 10.81 3.71 6.34
C HIS A 21 10.86 4.70 5.16
N PHE A 22 11.59 5.80 5.34
CA PHE A 22 11.85 6.82 4.30
C PHE A 22 13.33 6.82 3.93
N PHE A 23 13.61 6.82 2.63
CA PHE A 23 14.95 6.71 2.07
C PHE A 23 15.25 7.95 1.23
N PHE A 24 16.09 8.85 1.75
CA PHE A 24 16.54 10.03 1.01
C PHE A 24 17.88 9.72 0.33
N ARG A 25 17.95 9.86 -0.99
CA ARG A 25 19.22 9.91 -1.74
C ARG A 25 19.59 11.36 -2.04
N GLU A 26 18.60 12.20 -2.25
CA GLU A 26 18.79 13.64 -2.36
C GLU A 26 19.29 14.19 -1.02
N ARG A 27 20.44 14.88 -1.06
CA ARG A 27 21.14 15.43 0.12
C ARG A 27 21.47 14.42 1.22
N TRP A 28 21.40 13.11 0.91
CA TRP A 28 21.63 12.03 1.87
C TRP A 28 22.17 10.76 1.19
N TYR A 29 22.31 9.68 1.96
CA TYR A 29 23.09 8.50 1.56
C TYR A 29 22.25 7.35 0.98
N GLY A 30 20.94 7.51 0.85
CA GLY A 30 20.04 6.51 0.24
C GLY A 30 19.68 5.33 1.14
N PHE A 31 19.97 5.40 2.45
CA PHE A 31 19.47 4.45 3.43
C PHE A 31 18.26 5.03 4.18
N ASP A 32 17.48 4.15 4.81
CA ASP A 32 16.34 4.50 5.64
C ASP A 32 16.80 5.11 6.96
N ASP A 33 16.35 6.32 7.24
CA ASP A 33 16.71 7.07 8.44
C ASP A 33 15.52 7.89 8.94
N GLY A 34 14.91 7.43 10.04
CA GLY A 34 13.76 8.12 10.63
C GLY A 34 14.12 9.47 11.26
N ILE A 35 15.36 9.64 11.76
CA ILE A 35 15.81 10.90 12.35
C ILE A 35 15.99 11.94 11.25
N TYR A 36 16.65 11.55 10.14
CA TYR A 36 16.80 12.43 9.00
C TYR A 36 15.45 12.74 8.35
N ALA A 37 14.55 11.76 8.23
CA ALA A 37 13.19 11.99 7.72
C ALA A 37 12.42 13.00 8.58
N ALA A 38 12.51 12.92 9.91
CA ALA A 38 11.93 13.91 10.81
C ALA A 38 12.55 15.30 10.61
N ALA A 39 13.87 15.40 10.43
CA ALA A 39 14.54 16.66 10.12
C ALA A 39 14.07 17.27 8.78
N ARG A 40 13.91 16.45 7.74
CA ARG A 40 13.37 16.89 6.44
C ARG A 40 11.92 17.32 6.53
N LEU A 41 11.10 16.65 7.33
CA LEU A 41 9.73 17.08 7.61
C LEU A 41 9.72 18.45 8.31
N MET A 42 10.53 18.63 9.36
CA MET A 42 10.66 19.91 10.06
C MET A 42 11.14 21.04 9.13
N GLU A 43 12.09 20.76 8.24
CA GLU A 43 12.55 21.70 7.22
C GLU A 43 11.39 22.16 6.30
N ILE A 44 10.55 21.22 5.83
CA ILE A 44 9.39 21.53 4.97
C ILE A 44 8.36 22.37 5.74
N LEU A 45 8.01 21.95 6.96
CA LEU A 45 7.01 22.65 7.79
C LEU A 45 7.47 24.06 8.15
N ALA A 46 8.74 24.23 8.54
CA ALA A 46 9.30 25.54 8.86
C ALA A 46 9.48 26.44 7.62
N GLY A 47 9.56 25.85 6.43
CA GLY A 47 9.68 26.56 5.16
C GLY A 47 8.35 27.06 4.59
N ASP A 48 7.22 26.85 5.26
CA ASP A 48 5.91 27.30 4.78
C ASP A 48 5.78 28.82 4.84
N VAL A 49 5.84 29.47 3.67
CA VAL A 49 5.78 30.93 3.54
C VAL A 49 4.40 31.51 3.89
N GLU A 50 3.36 30.69 3.86
CA GLU A 50 1.99 31.08 4.25
C GLU A 50 1.80 31.07 5.76
N GLY A 51 2.78 30.55 6.52
CA GLY A 51 2.73 30.50 7.98
C GLY A 51 1.64 29.57 8.53
N ARG A 52 1.24 28.56 7.73
CA ARG A 52 0.23 27.59 8.13
C ARG A 52 0.77 26.69 9.24
N ASP A 53 -0.11 26.25 10.11
CA ASP A 53 0.24 25.23 11.08
C ASP A 53 0.39 23.84 10.40
N PRO A 54 1.06 22.86 11.04
CA PRO A 54 1.25 21.54 10.43
C PRO A 54 -0.04 20.85 10.03
N GLN A 55 -1.11 21.01 10.81
CA GLN A 55 -2.39 20.37 10.54
C GLN A 55 -3.02 20.92 9.25
N GLN A 56 -2.97 22.24 9.05
CA GLN A 56 -3.43 22.90 7.83
C GLN A 56 -2.65 22.43 6.59
N ILE A 57 -1.33 22.25 6.71
CA ILE A 57 -0.50 21.73 5.63
C ILE A 57 -0.93 20.30 5.28
N PHE A 58 -1.07 19.41 6.27
CA PHE A 58 -1.54 18.05 6.04
C PHE A 58 -2.97 17.99 5.49
N ASP A 59 -3.85 18.90 5.92
CA ASP A 59 -5.23 18.98 5.45
C ASP A 59 -5.35 19.45 3.99
N SER A 60 -4.32 20.10 3.45
CA SER A 60 -4.26 20.50 2.04
C SER A 60 -3.91 19.36 1.08
N LEU A 61 -3.36 18.25 1.60
CA LEU A 61 -3.06 17.07 0.79
C LEU A 61 -4.35 16.40 0.31
N ALA A 62 -4.28 15.77 -0.86
CA ALA A 62 -5.41 15.01 -1.39
C ALA A 62 -5.87 13.96 -0.36
N LYS A 63 -7.16 13.99 -0.02
CA LYS A 63 -7.77 13.07 0.94
C LYS A 63 -8.55 12.00 0.18
N GLY A 64 -8.38 10.76 0.61
CA GLY A 64 -9.21 9.63 0.22
C GLY A 64 -9.80 8.95 1.46
N VAL A 65 -10.64 7.95 1.23
CA VAL A 65 -11.08 7.00 2.24
C VAL A 65 -10.23 5.74 2.12
N SER A 66 -9.69 5.26 3.24
CA SER A 66 -8.84 4.08 3.25
C SER A 66 -9.19 3.16 4.41
N THR A 67 -9.02 1.87 4.20
CA THR A 67 -9.13 0.90 5.28
C THR A 67 -7.86 0.92 6.13
N PRO A 68 -7.94 0.50 7.40
CA PRO A 68 -6.75 0.01 8.09
C PRO A 68 -6.15 -1.19 7.34
N GLU A 69 -4.99 -1.66 7.80
CA GLU A 69 -4.47 -2.95 7.36
C GLU A 69 -5.42 -4.07 7.81
N LEU A 70 -5.90 -4.87 6.85
CA LEU A 70 -6.80 -5.99 7.07
C LEU A 70 -6.01 -7.29 6.97
N LYS A 71 -6.31 -8.25 7.86
CA LYS A 71 -5.58 -9.52 7.93
C LYS A 71 -6.55 -10.69 7.83
N VAL A 72 -6.17 -11.69 7.02
CA VAL A 72 -6.83 -12.98 6.97
C VAL A 72 -5.82 -14.02 7.44
N GLU A 73 -6.06 -14.60 8.61
CA GLU A 73 -5.22 -15.66 9.17
C GLU A 73 -5.33 -16.93 8.33
N MET A 74 -4.19 -17.58 8.13
CA MET A 74 -4.07 -18.84 7.41
C MET A 74 -3.07 -19.76 8.11
N ALA A 75 -3.03 -21.04 7.73
CA ALA A 75 -1.95 -21.88 8.21
C ALA A 75 -0.60 -21.49 7.57
N GLU A 76 0.50 -21.90 8.20
CA GLU A 76 1.84 -21.63 7.72
C GLU A 76 2.02 -22.16 6.28
N GLY A 77 2.57 -21.31 5.41
CA GLY A 77 2.74 -21.57 3.98
C GLY A 77 1.45 -21.47 3.13
N GLU A 78 0.25 -21.55 3.70
CA GLU A 78 -0.99 -21.49 2.90
C GLU A 78 -1.22 -20.15 2.24
N HIS A 79 -0.89 -19.05 2.93
CA HIS A 79 -0.98 -17.68 2.41
C HIS A 79 -0.16 -17.47 1.13
N TYR A 80 1.02 -18.10 1.00
CA TYR A 80 1.79 -18.10 -0.25
C TYR A 80 1.13 -18.91 -1.36
N ARG A 81 0.70 -20.14 -1.07
CA ARG A 81 0.01 -20.98 -2.07
C ARG A 81 -1.30 -20.35 -2.53
N TYR A 82 -1.99 -19.67 -1.62
CA TYR A 82 -3.22 -18.96 -1.92
C TYR A 82 -2.95 -17.80 -2.88
N ILE A 83 -1.96 -16.95 -2.60
CA ILE A 83 -1.68 -15.80 -3.47
C ILE A 83 -1.21 -16.24 -4.86
N GLU A 84 -0.49 -17.35 -4.97
CA GLU A 84 -0.12 -17.95 -6.28
C GLU A 84 -1.36 -18.34 -7.08
N ARG A 85 -2.29 -19.11 -6.50
CA ARG A 85 -3.55 -19.48 -7.17
C ARG A 85 -4.41 -18.25 -7.51
N PHE A 86 -4.40 -17.25 -6.63
CA PHE A 86 -5.15 -16.01 -6.84
C PHE A 86 -4.62 -15.21 -8.04
N ARG A 87 -3.29 -15.13 -8.19
CA ARG A 87 -2.65 -14.45 -9.33
C ARG A 87 -3.02 -15.06 -10.68
N GLU A 88 -3.14 -16.38 -10.75
CA GLU A 88 -3.50 -17.09 -12.00
C GLU A 88 -4.94 -16.80 -12.47
N ARG A 89 -5.82 -16.38 -11.57
CA ARG A 89 -7.25 -16.17 -11.83
C ARG A 89 -7.66 -14.70 -11.80
N VAL A 90 -6.69 -13.78 -11.71
CA VAL A 90 -6.99 -12.37 -11.48
C VAL A 90 -7.71 -11.76 -12.68
N SER A 91 -8.92 -11.28 -12.44
CA SER A 91 -9.67 -10.48 -13.40
C SER A 91 -10.40 -9.36 -12.65
N PHE A 92 -9.85 -8.15 -12.75
CA PHE A 92 -10.51 -6.95 -12.28
C PHE A 92 -10.81 -6.06 -13.49
N GLU A 93 -12.06 -6.09 -13.94
CA GLU A 93 -12.49 -5.29 -15.08
C GLU A 93 -12.25 -3.80 -14.84
N GLY A 94 -11.66 -3.13 -15.83
CA GLY A 94 -11.36 -1.71 -15.77
C GLY A 94 -10.20 -1.32 -14.84
N ALA A 95 -9.50 -2.29 -14.22
CA ALA A 95 -8.33 -2.02 -13.40
C ALA A 95 -7.02 -2.32 -14.13
N ARG A 96 -5.99 -1.55 -13.81
CA ARG A 96 -4.60 -1.89 -14.11
C ARG A 96 -4.07 -2.82 -13.02
N ILE A 97 -3.59 -4.01 -13.41
CA ILE A 97 -3.09 -5.00 -12.47
C ILE A 97 -1.58 -4.89 -12.30
N THR A 98 -1.11 -4.98 -11.05
CA THR A 98 0.30 -5.11 -10.69
C THR A 98 0.48 -6.34 -9.80
N THR A 99 1.43 -7.23 -10.16
CA THR A 99 1.68 -8.49 -9.43
C THR A 99 3.12 -8.61 -8.90
N ILE A 100 3.79 -7.49 -8.62
CA ILE A 100 5.17 -7.49 -8.11
C ILE A 100 5.24 -8.03 -6.66
N ASP A 101 4.20 -7.78 -5.86
CA ASP A 101 4.07 -8.21 -4.48
C ASP A 101 2.57 -8.44 -4.19
N GLY A 102 2.15 -9.70 -4.34
CA GLY A 102 0.74 -10.07 -4.33
C GLY A 102 -0.01 -9.63 -5.59
N VAL A 103 -1.20 -9.08 -5.41
CA VAL A 103 -2.07 -8.55 -6.46
C VAL A 103 -2.60 -7.20 -6.04
N ARG A 104 -2.22 -6.17 -6.79
CA ARG A 104 -2.79 -4.82 -6.71
C ARG A 104 -3.61 -4.53 -7.97
N ALA A 105 -4.79 -3.98 -7.78
CA ALA A 105 -5.67 -3.53 -8.86
C ALA A 105 -5.98 -2.04 -8.67
N ASP A 106 -5.64 -1.22 -9.66
CA ASP A 106 -5.82 0.24 -9.66
C ASP A 106 -6.92 0.64 -10.66
N TRP A 107 -8.00 1.24 -10.17
CA TRP A 107 -9.02 1.96 -10.94
C TRP A 107 -8.76 3.47 -10.91
N PRO A 108 -9.43 4.28 -11.76
CA PRO A 108 -9.29 5.74 -11.73
C PRO A 108 -9.68 6.39 -10.39
N ASP A 109 -10.54 5.75 -9.60
CA ASP A 109 -11.17 6.27 -8.37
C ASP A 109 -10.79 5.48 -7.10
N GLY A 110 -9.77 4.62 -7.17
CA GLY A 110 -9.26 3.86 -6.03
C GLY A 110 -8.49 2.59 -6.40
N TRP A 111 -7.95 1.91 -5.39
CA TRP A 111 -7.21 0.67 -5.56
C TRP A 111 -7.46 -0.33 -4.42
N GLY A 112 -7.18 -1.59 -4.72
CA GLY A 112 -7.14 -2.67 -3.73
C GLY A 112 -5.85 -3.48 -3.84
N LEU A 113 -5.39 -4.00 -2.70
CA LEU A 113 -4.22 -4.85 -2.60
C LEU A 113 -4.56 -6.09 -1.77
N VAL A 114 -4.09 -7.25 -2.22
CA VAL A 114 -3.92 -8.45 -1.40
C VAL A 114 -2.52 -9.01 -1.62
N ARG A 115 -1.81 -9.33 -0.55
CA ARG A 115 -0.48 -9.95 -0.60
C ARG A 115 -0.29 -10.95 0.54
N ALA A 116 0.65 -11.87 0.36
CA ALA A 116 1.15 -12.69 1.44
C ALA A 116 2.02 -11.84 2.38
N SER A 117 1.89 -12.02 3.69
CA SER A 117 2.86 -11.46 4.65
C SER A 117 4.15 -12.27 4.63
N ASN A 118 5.29 -11.59 4.75
CA ASN A 118 6.61 -12.24 4.77
C ASN A 118 6.98 -12.78 6.16
N THR A 119 6.31 -12.29 7.20
CA THR A 119 6.71 -12.50 8.61
C THR A 119 5.67 -13.27 9.42
N THR A 120 4.44 -13.36 8.92
CA THR A 120 3.31 -13.99 9.64
C THR A 120 2.42 -14.73 8.64
N PRO A 121 1.75 -15.82 9.02
CA PRO A 121 0.95 -16.62 8.11
C PRO A 121 -0.42 -15.98 7.84
N VAL A 122 -0.41 -14.80 7.21
CA VAL A 122 -1.62 -14.03 6.91
C VAL A 122 -1.60 -13.50 5.48
N LEU A 123 -2.79 -13.34 4.90
CA LEU A 123 -2.97 -12.39 3.79
C LEU A 123 -3.16 -10.99 4.38
N VAL A 124 -2.46 -10.02 3.81
CA VAL A 124 -2.59 -8.61 4.14
C VAL A 124 -3.35 -7.92 3.02
N LEU A 125 -4.41 -7.20 3.38
CA LEU A 125 -5.24 -6.45 2.46
C LEU A 125 -5.32 -4.98 2.86
N ARG A 126 -5.48 -4.12 1.86
CA ARG A 126 -5.76 -2.70 2.04
C ARG A 126 -6.52 -2.17 0.83
N PHE A 127 -7.45 -1.26 1.10
CA PHE A 127 -8.25 -0.58 0.08
C PHE A 127 -8.20 0.92 0.32
N ASP A 128 -8.23 1.68 -0.77
CA ASP A 128 -8.18 3.14 -0.77
C ASP A 128 -8.99 3.66 -1.97
N ALA A 129 -9.75 4.73 -1.78
CA ALA A 129 -10.62 5.26 -2.82
C ALA A 129 -10.98 6.73 -2.59
N ASP A 130 -11.51 7.38 -3.62
CA ASP A 130 -11.94 8.78 -3.55
C ASP A 130 -13.28 8.98 -2.80
N SER A 131 -14.03 7.90 -2.57
CA SER A 131 -15.32 7.93 -1.87
C SER A 131 -15.68 6.58 -1.26
N ASP A 132 -16.55 6.59 -0.24
CA ASP A 132 -17.05 5.35 0.39
C ASP A 132 -17.73 4.41 -0.62
N LYS A 133 -18.42 4.98 -1.61
CA LYS A 133 -19.05 4.19 -2.69
C LYS A 133 -18.02 3.44 -3.54
N ALA A 134 -16.92 4.11 -3.89
CA ALA A 134 -15.83 3.48 -4.64
C ALA A 134 -15.10 2.44 -3.78
N LEU A 135 -14.87 2.73 -2.50
CA LEU A 135 -14.24 1.81 -1.55
C LEU A 135 -15.05 0.51 -1.42
N LEU A 136 -16.36 0.62 -1.20
CA LEU A 136 -17.27 -0.54 -1.10
C LEU A 136 -17.29 -1.35 -2.41
N ARG A 137 -17.34 -0.69 -3.56
CA ARG A 137 -17.26 -1.38 -4.86
C ARG A 137 -15.96 -2.18 -4.98
N ILE A 138 -14.82 -1.58 -4.65
CA ILE A 138 -13.52 -2.24 -4.73
C ILE A 138 -13.46 -3.44 -3.77
N GLN A 139 -13.90 -3.25 -2.52
CA GLN A 139 -14.02 -4.32 -1.53
C GLN A 139 -14.88 -5.48 -2.04
N ASP A 140 -16.05 -5.20 -2.62
CA ASP A 140 -16.95 -6.23 -3.13
C ASP A 140 -16.35 -7.02 -4.30
N VAL A 141 -15.63 -6.36 -5.21
CA VAL A 141 -14.97 -7.06 -6.32
C VAL A 141 -13.84 -7.95 -5.78
N PHE A 142 -13.02 -7.45 -4.84
CA PHE A 142 -12.01 -8.28 -4.18
C PHE A 142 -12.62 -9.45 -3.43
N ARG A 143 -13.71 -9.24 -2.69
CA ARG A 143 -14.44 -10.31 -1.98
C ARG A 143 -14.84 -11.42 -2.94
N LYS A 144 -15.49 -11.06 -4.05
CA LYS A 144 -15.94 -12.03 -5.07
C LYS A 144 -14.76 -12.83 -5.63
N GLN A 145 -13.66 -12.16 -5.99
CA GLN A 145 -12.49 -12.83 -6.57
C GLN A 145 -11.79 -13.73 -5.55
N LEU A 146 -11.68 -13.29 -4.28
CA LEU A 146 -11.05 -14.09 -3.22
C LEU A 146 -11.89 -15.35 -2.92
N LEU A 147 -13.20 -15.19 -2.73
CA LEU A 147 -14.09 -16.32 -2.46
C LEU A 147 -14.23 -17.28 -3.65
N ALA A 148 -13.94 -16.84 -4.87
CA ALA A 148 -13.86 -17.72 -6.04
C ALA A 148 -12.63 -18.65 -6.02
N VAL A 149 -11.59 -18.32 -5.25
CA VAL A 149 -10.43 -19.21 -5.03
C VAL A 149 -10.65 -20.12 -3.82
N ASP A 150 -11.23 -19.58 -2.75
CA ASP A 150 -11.59 -20.33 -1.56
C ASP A 150 -12.85 -19.74 -0.90
N SER A 151 -13.97 -20.45 -1.03
CA SER A 151 -15.27 -20.02 -0.51
C SER A 151 -15.36 -20.03 1.03
N HIS A 152 -14.37 -20.59 1.72
CA HIS A 152 -14.35 -20.68 3.18
C HIS A 152 -13.54 -19.54 3.84
N LEU A 153 -12.92 -18.65 3.06
CA LEU A 153 -12.19 -17.52 3.60
C LEU A 153 -13.08 -16.60 4.46
N LYS A 154 -12.60 -16.30 5.66
CA LYS A 154 -13.21 -15.31 6.56
C LYS A 154 -12.60 -13.94 6.26
N LEU A 155 -13.32 -13.13 5.50
CA LEU A 155 -12.87 -11.80 5.09
C LEU A 155 -13.33 -10.74 6.11
N PRO A 156 -12.43 -9.89 6.64
CA PRO A 156 -12.73 -8.92 7.72
C PRO A 156 -13.24 -7.56 7.21
N PHE A 157 -13.73 -7.52 5.98
CA PHE A 157 -14.30 -6.35 5.32
C PHE A 157 -15.56 -6.79 4.61
#